data_AF-A0A6A6W719-F1
#
_entry.id   AF-A0A6A6W719-F1
#
_cell.length_a   1.000
_cell.length_b   1.000
_cell.length_c   1.000
_cell.angle_alpha   90.00
_cell.angle_beta   90.00
_cell.angle_gamma   90.00
#
_symmetry.space_group_name_H-M   'P 1'
#
loop_
_entity.id
_entity.type
_entity.pdbx_description
1 polymer ?
#
loop_
_entity_poly.entity_id
_entity_poly.type
_entity_poly.pdbx_seq_one_letter_code
_entity_poly.pdbx_strand_id
1 'polypeptide(L)'
;MVLDQDCWHGNRYLVETYEKSTRLLPSDRAHRVNVRVWVSAAEGTFLVHALAILYGSGAAPDAADTLQAGLAGVSNANFLVDDGMKIADTMIEFSVVFILKMGFGTKGRSWPAVEKWLANVQNQELYKKAV
;
A
#
# COMPACT_ATOMS: atom_id res chain seq x y z
N MET A 1 -6.42 -31.10 -3.54
CA MET A 1 -6.07 -30.50 -2.24
C MET A 1 -5.75 -29.04 -2.52
N VAL A 2 -6.79 -28.20 -2.57
CA VAL A 2 -6.63 -26.76 -2.76
C VAL A 2 -6.36 -26.23 -1.37
N LEU A 3 -5.12 -25.82 -1.12
CA LEU A 3 -4.79 -25.11 0.11
C LEU A 3 -5.55 -23.79 0.07
N ASP A 4 -6.41 -23.64 1.06
CA ASP A 4 -7.26 -22.49 1.28
C ASP A 4 -6.36 -21.27 1.56
N GLN A 5 -6.22 -20.39 0.55
CA GLN A 5 -5.49 -19.11 0.66
C GLN A 5 -6.30 -18.04 1.42
N ASP A 6 -7.42 -18.42 2.04
CA ASP A 6 -8.44 -17.48 2.52
C ASP A 6 -8.05 -16.72 3.81
N CYS A 7 -7.00 -17.12 4.53
CA CYS A 7 -6.61 -16.43 5.77
C CYS A 7 -5.85 -15.11 5.57
N TRP A 8 -5.32 -14.83 4.37
CA TRP A 8 -4.57 -13.59 4.08
C TRP A 8 -5.41 -12.50 3.39
N HIS A 9 -6.70 -12.74 3.17
CA HIS A 9 -7.58 -11.85 2.43
C HIS A 9 -8.49 -10.98 3.31
N GLY A 10 -8.19 -10.78 4.59
CA GLY A 10 -9.10 -10.13 5.56
C GLY A 10 -9.73 -8.81 5.07
N ASN A 11 -8.91 -7.86 4.62
CA ASN A 11 -9.43 -6.58 4.08
C ASN A 11 -10.26 -6.77 2.80
N ARG A 12 -9.87 -7.72 1.95
CA ARG A 12 -10.62 -8.05 0.73
C ARG A 12 -11.97 -8.70 1.05
N TYR A 13 -12.01 -9.61 2.02
CA TYR A 13 -13.23 -10.23 2.51
C TYR A 13 -14.17 -9.16 3.08
N LEU A 14 -13.65 -8.23 3.88
CA LEU A 14 -14.46 -7.16 4.46
C LEU A 14 -15.08 -6.27 3.37
N VAL A 15 -14.29 -5.89 2.37
CA VAL A 15 -14.79 -5.08 1.25
C VAL A 15 -15.77 -5.85 0.37
N GLU A 16 -15.47 -7.09 0.01
CA GLU A 16 -16.36 -7.91 -0.83
C GLU A 16 -17.67 -8.29 -0.11
N THR A 17 -17.65 -8.44 1.23
CA THR A 17 -18.83 -8.86 2.01
C THR A 17 -19.68 -7.68 2.47
N TYR A 18 -19.06 -6.59 2.92
CA TYR A 18 -19.76 -5.50 3.62
C TYR A 18 -19.81 -4.19 2.83
N GLU A 19 -18.93 -3.96 1.85
CA GLU A 19 -18.96 -2.73 1.06
C GLU A 19 -19.95 -2.84 -0.12
N LYS A 20 -21.17 -2.30 0.09
CA LYS A 20 -22.22 -2.30 -0.95
C LYS A 20 -22.05 -1.23 -2.03
N SER A 21 -21.23 -0.20 -1.77
CA SER A 21 -21.07 0.96 -2.66
C SER A 21 -20.05 0.74 -3.77
N THR A 22 -19.29 -0.37 -3.77
CA THR A 22 -18.22 -0.69 -4.74
C THR A 22 -17.17 0.41 -4.88
N ARG A 23 -17.04 1.25 -3.84
CA ARG A 23 -16.20 2.46 -3.87
C ARG A 23 -14.73 2.11 -3.65
N LEU A 24 -14.42 1.23 -2.69
CA LEU A 24 -13.05 0.80 -2.37
C LEU A 24 -12.58 -0.31 -3.30
N LEU A 25 -13.48 -1.17 -3.77
CA LEU A 25 -13.20 -2.19 -4.78
C LEU A 25 -14.18 -2.10 -5.96
N PRO A 26 -13.73 -1.60 -7.12
CA PRO A 26 -14.57 -1.50 -8.31
C PRO A 26 -15.16 -2.86 -8.74
N SER A 27 -16.37 -2.83 -9.30
CA SER A 27 -17.00 -3.99 -9.94
C SER A 27 -16.39 -4.31 -11.30
N ASP A 28 -15.92 -3.30 -12.02
CA ASP A 28 -15.24 -3.45 -13.30
C ASP A 28 -13.94 -4.27 -13.16
N ARG A 29 -13.76 -5.23 -14.07
CA ARG A 29 -12.64 -6.18 -14.01
C ARG A 29 -11.30 -5.50 -14.21
N ALA A 30 -11.20 -4.56 -15.15
CA ALA A 30 -9.94 -3.90 -15.47
C ALA A 30 -9.48 -3.03 -14.29
N HIS A 31 -10.35 -2.18 -13.75
CA HIS A 31 -10.03 -1.37 -12.56
C HIS A 31 -9.73 -2.23 -11.33
N ARG A 32 -10.49 -3.31 -11.12
CA ARG A 32 -10.26 -4.24 -10.02
C ARG A 32 -8.88 -4.90 -10.09
N VAL A 33 -8.40 -5.25 -11.28
CA VAL A 33 -7.05 -5.81 -11.46
C VAL A 33 -6.00 -4.78 -11.06
N ASN A 34 -6.14 -3.51 -11.44
CA ASN A 34 -5.20 -2.45 -11.05
C ASN A 34 -5.16 -2.25 -9.52
N VAL A 35 -6.31 -2.25 -8.86
CA VAL A 35 -6.38 -2.22 -7.38
C VAL A 35 -5.64 -3.42 -6.77
N ARG A 36 -5.83 -4.62 -7.33
CA ARG A 36 -5.20 -5.84 -6.81
C ARG A 36 -3.68 -5.83 -6.98
N VAL A 37 -3.16 -5.29 -8.07
CA VAL A 37 -1.71 -5.16 -8.26
C VAL A 37 -1.09 -4.36 -7.12
N TRP A 38 -1.72 -3.25 -6.72
CA TRP A 38 -1.24 -2.45 -5.60
C TRP A 38 -1.41 -3.13 -4.24
N VAL A 39 -2.51 -3.85 -4.02
CA VAL A 39 -2.67 -4.65 -2.79
C VAL A 39 -1.57 -5.72 -2.70
N SER A 40 -1.29 -6.43 -3.79
CA SER A 40 -0.19 -7.40 -3.85
C SER A 40 1.17 -6.73 -3.70
N ALA A 41 1.38 -5.51 -4.20
CA ALA A 41 2.60 -4.76 -3.99
C ALA A 41 2.78 -4.35 -2.52
N ALA A 42 1.71 -3.97 -1.82
CA ALA A 42 1.77 -3.65 -0.39
C ALA A 42 2.32 -4.83 0.42
N GLU A 43 1.81 -6.03 0.16
CA GLU A 43 2.18 -7.25 0.86
C GLU A 43 3.53 -7.81 0.39
N GLY A 44 3.74 -7.94 -0.93
CA GLY A 44 4.90 -8.62 -1.51
C GLY A 44 6.11 -7.73 -1.78
N THR A 45 5.95 -6.40 -1.77
CA THR A 45 7.03 -5.45 -2.06
C THR A 45 7.30 -4.56 -0.85
N PHE A 46 6.35 -3.76 -0.40
CA PHE A 46 6.66 -2.76 0.64
C PHE A 46 6.93 -3.40 2.00
N LEU A 47 5.96 -4.11 2.58
CA LEU A 47 6.10 -4.58 3.96
C LEU A 47 7.18 -5.66 4.10
N VAL A 48 7.23 -6.64 3.19
CA VAL A 48 8.22 -7.73 3.25
C VAL A 48 9.66 -7.21 3.16
N HIS A 49 9.96 -6.27 2.25
CA HIS A 49 11.32 -5.73 2.13
C HIS A 49 11.66 -4.78 3.28
N ALA A 50 10.68 -4.04 3.81
CA ALA A 50 10.87 -3.24 5.03
C ALA A 50 11.23 -4.14 6.23
N LEU A 51 10.54 -5.27 6.40
CA LEU A 51 10.84 -6.24 7.44
C LEU A 51 12.20 -6.91 7.23
N ALA A 52 12.59 -7.21 5.99
CA ALA A 52 13.92 -7.74 5.69
C ALA A 52 15.04 -6.78 6.12
N ILE A 53 14.89 -5.47 5.89
CA ILE A 53 15.83 -4.46 6.36
C ILE A 53 15.82 -4.37 7.89
N LEU A 54 14.63 -4.34 8.51
CA LEU A 54 14.50 -4.28 9.97
C LEU A 54 15.20 -5.47 10.65
N TYR A 55 14.86 -6.70 10.26
CA TYR A 55 15.40 -7.92 10.88
C TYR A 55 16.83 -8.22 10.45
N GLY A 56 17.23 -7.80 9.25
CA GLY A 56 18.63 -7.82 8.82
C GLY A 56 19.52 -6.78 9.52
N SER A 57 19.02 -6.10 10.57
CA SER A 57 19.73 -5.05 11.30
C SER A 57 20.24 -3.93 10.38
N GLY A 58 19.47 -3.63 9.32
CA GLY A 58 19.79 -2.63 8.30
C GLY A 58 20.65 -3.13 7.13
N ALA A 59 21.15 -4.37 7.15
CA ALA A 59 22.02 -4.92 6.11
C ALA A 59 21.24 -5.71 5.04
N ALA A 60 20.45 -5.02 4.21
CA ALA A 60 19.73 -5.63 3.09
C ALA A 60 19.69 -4.67 1.87
N PRO A 61 20.79 -4.56 1.10
CA PRO A 61 20.89 -3.61 -0.02
C PRO A 61 19.83 -3.87 -1.11
N ASP A 62 19.61 -5.13 -1.48
CA ASP A 62 18.61 -5.49 -2.51
C ASP A 62 17.19 -5.10 -2.08
N ALA A 63 16.88 -5.25 -0.78
CA ALA A 63 15.60 -4.85 -0.22
C ALA A 63 15.46 -3.33 -0.19
N ALA A 64 16.53 -2.60 0.14
CA ALA A 64 16.55 -1.15 0.12
C ALA A 64 16.32 -0.60 -1.30
N ASP A 65 16.97 -1.18 -2.31
CA ASP A 65 16.80 -0.75 -3.70
C ASP A 65 15.40 -1.10 -4.24
N THR A 66 14.85 -2.24 -3.83
CA THR A 66 13.45 -2.62 -4.15
C THR A 66 12.44 -1.66 -3.54
N LEU A 67 12.62 -1.25 -2.28
CA LEU A 67 11.77 -0.24 -1.65
C LEU A 67 11.89 1.12 -2.33
N GLN A 68 13.11 1.51 -2.71
CA GLN A 68 13.34 2.77 -3.41
C GLN A 68 12.60 2.79 -4.76
N ALA A 69 12.62 1.69 -5.52
CA ALA A 69 11.88 1.54 -6.77
C ALA A 69 10.35 1.56 -6.53
N GLY A 70 9.89 0.87 -5.49
CA GLY A 70 8.47 0.86 -5.11
C GLY A 70 7.94 2.25 -4.75
N LEU A 71 8.66 3.01 -3.91
CA LEU A 71 8.31 4.38 -3.54
C LEU A 71 8.31 5.33 -4.75
N ALA A 72 9.23 5.15 -5.71
CA ALA A 72 9.23 5.93 -6.94
C ALA A 72 8.02 5.62 -7.85
N GLY A 73 7.44 4.43 -7.73
CA GLY A 73 6.24 4.02 -8.47
C GLY A 73 4.94 4.56 -7.87
N VAL A 74 4.92 5.00 -6.61
CA VAL A 74 3.75 5.61 -5.98
C VAL A 74 3.44 6.93 -6.70
N SER A 75 2.20 7.08 -7.15
CA SER A 75 1.81 8.04 -8.18
C SER A 75 1.97 9.52 -7.74
N ASN A 76 2.06 10.41 -8.74
CA ASN A 76 1.91 11.87 -8.56
C ASN A 76 0.44 12.32 -8.49
N ALA A 77 -0.51 11.39 -8.63
CA ALA A 77 -1.94 11.68 -8.61
C ALA A 77 -2.47 11.76 -7.16
N ASN A 78 -3.78 11.96 -7.01
CA ASN A 78 -4.38 12.06 -5.68
C ASN A 78 -4.41 10.70 -4.95
N PHE A 79 -4.58 9.59 -5.69
CA PHE A 79 -4.62 8.20 -5.21
C PHE A 79 -3.91 7.25 -6.20
N LEU A 80 -3.83 5.96 -5.86
CA LEU A 80 -3.01 4.99 -6.61
C LEU A 80 -3.61 4.49 -7.93
N VAL A 81 -4.94 4.37 -8.03
CA VAL A 81 -5.59 3.71 -9.18
C VAL A 81 -6.46 4.67 -10.00
N ASP A 82 -7.02 5.70 -9.39
CA ASP A 82 -7.87 6.72 -10.03
C ASP A 82 -8.00 7.96 -9.12
N ASP A 83 -9.06 8.76 -9.30
CA ASP A 83 -9.33 9.98 -8.54
C ASP A 83 -9.92 9.76 -7.13
N GLY A 84 -10.23 8.51 -6.74
CA GLY A 84 -10.84 8.21 -5.45
C GLY A 84 -10.10 7.15 -4.65
N MET A 85 -10.04 7.33 -3.32
CA MET A 85 -9.41 6.35 -2.42
C MET A 85 -9.98 4.94 -2.60
N LYS A 86 -9.09 3.97 -2.83
CA LYS A 86 -9.40 2.54 -2.93
C LYS A 86 -8.78 1.77 -1.76
N ILE A 87 -9.14 0.49 -1.63
CA ILE A 87 -8.50 -0.41 -0.65
C ILE A 87 -6.98 -0.46 -0.85
N ALA A 88 -6.50 -0.30 -2.08
CA ALA A 88 -5.08 -0.19 -2.39
C ALA A 88 -4.38 0.93 -1.61
N ASP A 89 -5.00 2.11 -1.52
CA ASP A 89 -4.41 3.25 -0.80
C ASP A 89 -4.27 2.95 0.69
N THR A 90 -5.30 2.38 1.31
CA THR A 90 -5.28 1.99 2.73
C THR A 90 -4.23 0.91 3.01
N MET A 91 -4.07 -0.08 2.12
CA MET A 91 -3.09 -1.14 2.28
C MET A 91 -1.64 -0.64 2.16
N ILE A 92 -1.39 0.25 1.19
CA ILE A 92 -0.05 0.80 0.96
C ILE A 92 0.31 1.83 2.04
N GLU A 93 -0.66 2.63 2.52
CA GLU A 93 -0.41 3.76 3.44
C GLU A 93 0.35 3.34 4.68
N PHE A 94 -0.10 2.30 5.37
CA PHE A 94 0.58 1.79 6.57
C PHE A 94 2.04 1.42 6.27
N SER A 95 2.27 0.72 5.16
CA SER A 95 3.60 0.24 4.77
C SER A 95 4.52 1.41 4.46
N VAL A 96 4.04 2.42 3.74
CA VAL A 96 4.80 3.61 3.38
C VAL A 96 5.11 4.46 4.61
N VAL A 97 4.13 4.71 5.49
CA VAL A 97 4.35 5.45 6.74
C VAL A 97 5.43 4.76 7.59
N PHE A 98 5.35 3.43 7.70
CA PHE A 98 6.35 2.64 8.42
C PHE A 98 7.74 2.78 7.80
N ILE A 99 7.87 2.62 6.49
CA ILE A 99 9.14 2.75 5.75
C ILE A 99 9.76 4.14 5.95
N LEU A 100 8.97 5.21 5.77
CA LEU A 100 9.47 6.58 5.88
C LEU A 100 9.88 6.91 7.32
N LYS A 101 9.08 6.52 8.31
CA LYS A 101 9.37 6.76 9.73
C LYS A 101 10.63 6.04 10.20
N MET A 102 10.88 4.83 9.69
CA MET A 102 12.07 4.04 10.03
C MET A 102 13.29 4.38 9.16
N GLY A 103 13.13 5.18 8.11
CA GLY A 103 14.21 5.54 7.20
C GLY A 103 14.70 4.39 6.31
N PHE A 104 13.85 3.37 6.05
CA PHE A 104 14.26 2.19 5.30
C PHE A 104 14.36 2.46 3.80
N GLY A 105 15.53 2.20 3.20
CA GLY A 105 15.74 2.36 1.76
C GLY A 105 15.59 3.80 1.24
N THR A 106 15.36 4.79 2.11
CA THR A 106 15.14 6.19 1.71
C THR A 106 16.44 6.97 1.53
N LYS A 107 17.56 6.51 2.10
CA LYS A 107 18.89 7.17 2.03
C LYS A 107 18.82 8.69 2.36
N GLY A 108 17.89 9.10 3.22
CA GLY A 108 17.66 10.51 3.58
C GLY A 108 17.02 11.37 2.48
N ARG A 109 16.50 10.76 1.41
CA ARG A 109 15.76 11.46 0.35
C ARG A 109 14.34 11.80 0.80
N SER A 110 13.82 12.92 0.30
CA SER A 110 12.40 13.26 0.38
C SER A 110 11.64 12.64 -0.80
N TRP A 111 10.35 12.40 -0.58
CA TRP A 111 9.46 11.80 -1.58
C TRP A 111 8.21 12.67 -1.74
N PRO A 112 8.29 13.85 -2.38
CA PRO A 112 7.19 14.83 -2.36
C PRO A 112 5.87 14.30 -2.93
N ALA A 113 5.95 13.43 -3.94
CA ALA A 113 4.81 12.74 -4.52
C ALA A 113 4.11 11.83 -3.50
N VAL A 114 4.92 11.00 -2.82
CA VAL A 114 4.47 10.07 -1.78
C VAL A 114 3.93 10.83 -0.57
N GLU A 115 4.60 11.90 -0.15
CA GLU A 115 4.18 12.75 0.95
C GLU A 115 2.84 13.44 0.65
N LYS A 116 2.67 13.94 -0.57
CA LYS A 116 1.39 14.51 -1.04
C LYS A 116 0.29 13.45 -1.06
N TRP A 117 0.58 12.27 -1.61
CA TRP A 117 -0.37 11.16 -1.64
C TRP A 117 -0.77 10.71 -0.23
N LEU A 118 0.20 10.55 0.69
CA LEU A 118 -0.06 10.25 2.11
C LEU A 118 -0.96 11.31 2.74
N ALA A 119 -0.67 12.59 2.53
CA ALA A 119 -1.50 13.67 3.04
C ALA A 119 -2.94 13.60 2.50
N ASN A 120 -3.14 13.21 1.24
CA ASN A 120 -4.47 13.03 0.66
C ASN A 120 -5.23 11.85 1.28
N VAL A 121 -4.55 10.73 1.52
CA VAL A 121 -5.12 9.55 2.17
C VAL A 121 -5.49 9.85 3.63
N GLN A 122 -4.57 10.47 4.38
CA GLN A 122 -4.77 10.78 5.80
C GLN A 122 -5.80 11.90 6.04
N ASN A 123 -6.06 12.74 5.02
CA ASN A 123 -7.10 13.75 5.09
C ASN A 123 -8.52 13.21 4.95
N GLN A 124 -8.69 11.96 4.50
CA GLN A 124 -10.00 11.33 4.35
C GLN A 124 -10.70 11.18 5.71
N GLU A 125 -12.00 11.47 5.76
CA GLU A 125 -12.78 11.35 7.00
C GLU A 125 -12.75 9.93 7.58
N LEU A 126 -12.73 8.91 6.72
CA LEU A 126 -12.68 7.52 7.16
C LEU A 126 -11.36 7.18 7.85
N TYR A 127 -10.25 7.74 7.36
CA TYR A 127 -8.95 7.58 8.00
C TYR A 127 -8.95 8.22 9.39
N LYS A 128 -9.41 9.48 9.47
CA LYS A 128 -9.51 10.25 10.73
C LYS A 128 -10.45 9.63 11.78
N LYS A 129 -11.36 8.75 11.37
CA LYS A 129 -12.23 7.99 12.28
C LYS A 129 -11.60 6.68 12.77
N ALA A 130 -10.64 6.14 12.01
CA ALA A 130 -10.02 4.85 12.28
C ALA A 130 -8.74 4.95 13.12
N VAL A 131 -8.10 6.13 13.15
CA VAL A 131 -6.86 6.44 13.89
C VAL A 131 -7.17 7.47 14.97
#